data_AF-F8IEH9-F1
#
_entry.id   AF-F8IEH9-F1
#
_cell.length_a   1.000
_cell.length_b   1.000
_cell.length_c   1.000
_cell.angle_alpha   90.00
_cell.angle_beta   90.00
_cell.angle_gamma   90.00
#
_symmetry.space_group_name_H-M   'P 1'
#
loop_
_entity.id
_entity.type
_entity.pdbx_description
1 polymer ?
#
loop_
_entity_poly.entity_id
_entity_poly.type
_entity_poly.pdbx_seq_one_letter_code
_entity_poly.pdbx_strand_id
1 'polypeptide(L)'
;MRWKVLGAVVFAVLIVVFTLANSTDVSVNFVFTQARVNLVLVILLSVLLGMILMAILWSIHAWRLRGEIRSRERRIAELESSVARQGNSATGHGGAEQSGTSREPEPPHL
;
A
#
# COMPACT_ATOMS: atom_id res chain seq x y z
N MET A 1 11.81 -1.30 14.69
CA MET A 1 11.85 -2.77 14.46
C MET A 1 12.24 -3.61 15.69
N ARG A 2 12.82 -3.04 16.75
CA ARG A 2 13.38 -3.79 17.91
C ARG A 2 12.33 -4.30 18.92
N TRP A 3 11.25 -3.55 19.10
CA TRP A 3 10.19 -3.83 20.08
C TRP A 3 9.38 -5.08 19.69
N LYS A 4 9.26 -5.31 18.37
CA LYS A 4 8.64 -6.53 17.82
C LYS A 4 9.45 -7.79 18.17
N VAL A 5 10.77 -7.69 18.16
CA VAL A 5 11.66 -8.83 18.50
C VAL A 5 11.53 -9.15 19.98
N LEU A 6 11.56 -8.14 20.85
CA LEU A 6 11.37 -8.33 22.28
C LEU A 6 10.01 -8.99 22.58
N GLY A 7 8.93 -8.51 21.96
CA GLY A 7 7.60 -9.12 22.09
C GLY A 7 7.54 -10.57 21.60
N ALA A 8 8.20 -10.89 20.50
CA ALA A 8 8.27 -12.25 19.97
C ALA A 8 9.00 -13.21 20.90
N VAL A 9 10.10 -12.76 21.53
CA VAL A 9 10.84 -13.56 22.51
C VAL A 9 9.99 -13.84 23.75
N VAL A 10 9.31 -12.82 24.30
CA VAL A 10 8.40 -13.00 25.43
C VAL A 10 7.29 -14.00 25.10
N PHE A 11 6.70 -13.89 23.91
CA PHE A 11 5.67 -14.82 23.45
C PHE A 11 6.19 -16.25 23.31
N ALA A 12 7.40 -16.44 22.76
CA ALA A 12 8.02 -17.76 22.66
C ALA A 12 8.27 -18.39 24.04
N VAL A 13 8.71 -17.61 25.03
CA VAL A 13 8.87 -18.08 26.41
C VAL A 13 7.52 -18.51 26.99
N LEU A 14 6.45 -17.74 26.78
CA LEU A 14 5.11 -18.12 27.22
C LEU A 14 4.65 -19.44 26.61
N ILE A 15 4.90 -19.68 25.32
CA ILE A 15 4.57 -20.95 24.66
C ILE A 15 5.33 -22.12 25.31
N VAL A 16 6.63 -21.95 25.58
CA VAL A 16 7.44 -22.99 26.23
C VAL A 16 6.91 -23.30 27.62
N VAL A 17 6.61 -22.27 28.42
CA VAL A 17 6.03 -22.44 29.76
C VAL A 17 4.67 -23.12 29.68
N PHE A 18 3.80 -22.73 28.74
CA PHE A 18 2.50 -23.37 28.55
C PHE A 18 2.64 -24.84 28.14
N THR A 19 3.59 -25.14 27.27
CA THR A 19 3.88 -26.50 26.79
C THR A 19 4.40 -27.39 27.92
N LEU A 20 5.19 -26.82 28.83
CA LEU A 20 5.71 -27.56 29.98
C LEU A 20 4.66 -27.72 31.09
N ALA A 21 3.88 -26.68 31.39
CA ALA A 21 2.89 -26.69 32.47
C ALA A 21 1.63 -27.50 32.12
N ASN A 22 1.20 -27.44 30.86
CA ASN A 22 0.06 -28.19 30.35
C ASN A 22 0.52 -29.44 29.59
N SER A 23 1.66 -30.07 29.94
CA SER A 23 2.14 -31.32 29.33
C SER A 23 1.22 -32.54 29.58
N THR A 24 -0.07 -32.28 29.76
CA THR A 24 -1.16 -33.23 29.69
C THR A 24 -1.22 -33.78 28.27
N ASP A 25 -0.72 -34.99 28.12
CA ASP A 25 -0.78 -35.72 26.86
C ASP A 25 -2.24 -35.99 26.50
N VAL A 26 -2.67 -35.40 25.38
CA VAL A 26 -3.96 -35.72 24.78
C VAL A 26 -3.70 -36.69 23.63
N SER A 27 -4.40 -37.81 23.65
CA SER A 27 -4.37 -38.77 22.55
C SER A 27 -5.12 -38.19 21.35
N VAL A 28 -4.37 -37.75 20.33
CA VAL A 28 -4.96 -37.33 19.07
C VAL A 28 -5.02 -38.54 18.15
N ASN A 29 -6.23 -38.93 17.77
CA ASN A 29 -6.46 -39.91 16.72
C ASN A 29 -6.27 -39.23 15.37
N PHE A 30 -5.08 -39.35 14.80
CA PHE A 30 -4.90 -39.10 13.38
C PHE A 30 -5.52 -40.27 12.62
N VAL A 31 -6.02 -40.02 11.41
CA VAL A 31 -6.79 -40.98 10.59
C VAL A 31 -6.11 -42.35 10.47
N PHE A 32 -4.77 -42.41 10.60
CA PHE A 32 -3.97 -43.64 10.49
C PHE A 32 -3.03 -43.91 11.68
N THR A 33 -3.01 -43.07 12.73
CA THR A 33 -2.09 -43.25 13.87
C THR A 33 -2.59 -42.53 15.13
N GLN A 34 -2.23 -43.04 16.30
CA GLN A 34 -2.50 -42.40 17.59
C GLN A 34 -1.21 -41.83 18.14
N ALA A 35 -1.15 -40.52 18.33
CA ALA A 35 0.01 -39.87 18.94
C ALA A 35 -0.42 -39.13 20.21
N ARG A 36 0.37 -39.31 21.27
CA ARG A 36 0.27 -38.48 22.47
C ARG A 36 1.04 -37.19 22.21
N VAL A 37 0.30 -36.10 22.12
CA VAL A 37 0.86 -34.76 21.91
C VAL A 37 0.21 -33.78 22.88
N ASN A 38 0.94 -32.72 23.23
CA ASN A 38 0.39 -31.65 24.06
C ASN A 38 -0.69 -30.87 23.29
N LEU A 39 -1.84 -30.62 23.94
CA LEU A 39 -2.97 -29.86 23.39
C LEU A 39 -2.57 -28.48 22.85
N VAL A 40 -1.63 -27.80 23.49
CA VAL A 40 -1.14 -26.48 23.07
C VAL A 40 -0.55 -26.53 21.66
N LEU A 41 0.21 -27.58 21.31
CA LEU A 41 0.81 -27.72 19.98
C LEU A 41 -0.27 -27.83 18.90
N VAL A 42 -1.36 -28.53 19.20
CA VAL A 42 -2.49 -28.72 18.28
C VAL A 42 -3.20 -27.38 18.02
N ILE A 43 -3.47 -26.61 19.08
CA ILE A 43 -4.10 -25.29 18.97
C ILE A 43 -3.17 -24.33 18.23
N LEU A 44 -1.89 -24.29 18.59
CA LEU A 44 -0.91 -23.41 17.98
C LEU A 44 -0.79 -23.69 16.48
N LEU A 45 -0.74 -24.97 16.09
CA LEU A 45 -0.69 -25.37 14.68
C LEU A 45 -1.97 -25.02 13.93
N SER A 46 -3.15 -25.22 14.54
CA SER A 46 -4.43 -24.85 13.94
C SER A 46 -4.53 -23.34 13.69
N VAL A 47 -4.19 -22.53 14.69
CA VAL A 47 -4.15 -21.07 14.58
C VAL A 47 -3.10 -20.64 13.54
N LEU A 48 -1.92 -21.27 13.54
CA LEU A 48 -0.86 -20.97 12.57
C LEU A 48 -1.32 -21.23 11.13
N LEU A 49 -1.99 -22.35 10.87
CA LEU A 49 -2.56 -22.64 9.55
C LEU A 49 -3.61 -21.60 9.14
N GLY A 50 -4.49 -21.22 10.07
CA GLY A 50 -5.47 -20.14 9.84
C GLY A 50 -4.80 -18.80 9.53
N MET A 51 -3.75 -18.44 10.27
CA MET A 51 -2.98 -17.22 10.05
C MET A 51 -2.26 -17.20 8.70
N ILE A 52 -1.70 -18.34 8.27
CA ILE A 52 -1.07 -18.49 6.95
C ILE A 52 -2.10 -18.24 5.85
N LEU A 53 -3.26 -18.89 5.93
CA LEU A 53 -4.35 -18.68 4.96
C LEU A 53 -4.78 -17.20 4.93
N MET A 54 -4.98 -16.60 6.10
CA MET A 54 -5.38 -15.19 6.20
C MET A 54 -4.33 -14.25 5.64
N ALA A 55 -3.04 -14.51 5.89
CA ALA A 55 -1.93 -13.72 5.35
C ALA A 55 -1.87 -13.79 3.82
N ILE A 56 -2.09 -14.97 3.23
CA ILE A 56 -2.12 -15.15 1.77
C ILE A 56 -3.28 -14.34 1.16
N LEU A 57 -4.51 -14.52 1.69
CA LEU A 57 -5.68 -13.80 1.20
C LEU A 57 -5.52 -12.28 1.34
N TRP A 58 -5.02 -11.82 2.49
CA TRP A 58 -4.74 -10.41 2.75
C TRP A 58 -3.68 -9.84 1.80
N SER A 59 -2.62 -10.60 1.51
CA SER A 59 -1.55 -10.17 0.61
C SER A 59 -2.07 -9.96 -0.81
N ILE A 60 -2.91 -10.86 -1.32
CA ILE A 60 -3.53 -10.73 -2.65
C ILE A 60 -4.42 -9.48 -2.70
N HIS A 61 -5.25 -9.25 -1.69
CA HIS A 61 -6.11 -8.07 -1.60
C HIS A 61 -5.29 -6.77 -1.55
N ALA A 62 -4.22 -6.76 -0.75
CA ALA A 62 -3.33 -5.61 -0.62
C ALA A 62 -2.62 -5.27 -1.95
N TRP A 63 -2.28 -6.28 -2.77
CA TRP A 63 -1.69 -6.05 -4.10
C TRP A 63 -2.65 -5.38 -5.08
N ARG A 64 -3.93 -5.79 -5.09
CA ARG A 64 -4.95 -5.13 -5.93
C ARG A 64 -5.16 -3.67 -5.54
N LEU A 65 -5.24 -3.39 -4.23
CA LEU A 65 -5.35 -2.02 -3.72
C LEU A 65 -4.17 -1.14 -4.12
N ARG A 66 -2.94 -1.68 -4.08
CA ARG A 66 -1.74 -0.95 -4.54
C ARG A 66 -1.79 -0.61 -6.03
N GLY A 67 -2.36 -1.49 -6.85
CA GLY A 67 -2.58 -1.23 -8.27
C GLY A 67 -3.57 -0.09 -8.49
N GLU A 68 -4.67 -0.07 -7.72
CA GLU A 68 -5.68 0.99 -7.80
C GLU A 68 -5.16 2.34 -7.30
N ILE A 69 -4.35 2.36 -6.24
CA ILE A 69 -3.67 3.58 -5.78
C ILE A 69 -2.84 4.18 -6.92
N ARG A 70 -2.09 3.32 -7.65
CA ARG A 70 -1.22 3.78 -8.74
C ARG A 70 -2.00 4.28 -9.95
N SER A 71 -3.19 3.75 -10.22
CA SER A 71 -4.05 4.24 -11.30
C SER A 71 -4.73 5.56 -10.91
N ARG A 72 -5.11 5.71 -9.63
CA ARG A 72 -5.67 6.96 -9.08
C ARG A 72 -4.62 8.08 -9.09
N GLU A 73 -3.38 7.81 -8.67
CA GLU A 73 -2.26 8.78 -8.74
C GLU A 73 -1.98 9.26 -10.17
N ARG A 74 -2.00 8.36 -11.16
CA ARG A 74 -1.81 8.74 -12.58
C ARG A 74 -2.92 9.67 -13.08
N ARG A 75 -4.18 9.40 -12.72
CA ARG A 75 -5.31 10.25 -13.08
C ARG A 75 -5.20 11.63 -12.47
N ILE A 76 -4.77 11.73 -11.21
CA ILE A 76 -4.52 13.02 -10.54
C ILE A 76 -3.46 13.81 -11.29
N ALA A 77 -2.32 13.20 -11.62
CA ALA A 77 -1.24 13.86 -12.36
C ALA A 77 -1.68 14.33 -13.77
N GLU A 78 -2.50 13.53 -14.46
CA GLU A 78 -3.04 13.88 -15.78
C GLU A 78 -4.03 15.05 -15.69
N LEU A 79 -4.93 15.03 -14.72
CA LEU A 79 -5.87 16.13 -14.44
C LEU A 79 -5.13 17.43 -14.10
N GLU A 80 -4.12 17.39 -13.23
CA GLU A 80 -3.28 18.54 -12.89
C GLU A 80 -2.59 19.13 -14.13
N SER A 81 -2.03 18.28 -15.00
CA SER A 81 -1.38 18.73 -16.24
C SER A 81 -2.37 19.37 -17.24
N SER A 82 -3.62 18.90 -17.26
CA SER A 82 -4.68 19.41 -18.12
C SER A 82 -5.15 20.79 -17.67
N VAL A 83 -5.33 20.97 -16.36
CA VAL A 83 -5.69 22.25 -15.74
C VAL A 83 -4.57 23.28 -15.94
N ALA A 84 -3.30 22.88 -15.78
CA ALA A 84 -2.16 23.75 -16.03
C ALA A 84 -2.09 24.22 -17.50
N ARG A 85 -2.39 23.34 -18.47
CA ARG A 85 -2.43 23.70 -19.91
C ARG A 85 -3.57 24.68 -20.24
N GLN A 86 -4.74 24.52 -19.62
CA GLN A 86 -5.86 25.44 -19.82
C GLN A 86 -5.60 26.82 -19.21
N GLY A 87 -5.01 26.89 -18.00
CA GLY A 87 -4.63 28.14 -17.37
C GLY A 87 -3.63 28.96 -18.19
N ASN A 88 -2.66 28.27 -18.82
CA ASN A 88 -1.64 28.92 -19.64
C ASN A 88 -2.16 29.39 -21.03
N SER A 89 -3.29 28.83 -21.49
CA SER A 89 -3.94 29.23 -22.75
C SER A 89 -4.76 30.52 -22.60
N ALA A 90 -5.28 30.78 -21.39
CA ALA A 90 -6.02 32.01 -21.07
C ALA A 90 -5.12 33.24 -20.88
N THR A 91 -3.82 33.05 -20.61
CA THR A 91 -2.84 34.13 -20.43
C THR A 91 -2.08 34.50 -21.72
N GLY A 92 -2.32 33.80 -22.84
CA GLY A 92 -1.61 33.97 -24.11
C GLY A 92 -2.25 34.94 -25.12
N HIS A 93 -3.32 35.65 -24.75
CA HIS A 93 -3.97 36.67 -25.60
C HIS A 93 -3.96 38.03 -24.88
N GLY A 94 -2.86 38.76 -24.97
CA GLY A 94 -2.78 40.10 -24.36
C GLY A 94 -1.40 40.77 -24.39
N GLY A 95 -0.62 40.59 -25.48
CA GLY A 95 0.74 41.15 -25.53
C GLY A 95 1.30 41.24 -26.94
N ALA A 96 0.55 41.81 -27.88
CA ALA A 96 1.04 42.14 -29.21
C ALA A 96 0.52 43.50 -29.69
N GLU A 97 0.56 44.52 -28.83
CA GLU A 97 0.40 45.91 -29.24
C GLU A 97 1.42 46.77 -28.49
N GLN A 98 2.58 46.97 -29.12
CA GLN A 98 3.39 48.20 -29.09
C GLN A 98 4.79 47.94 -29.66
N SER A 99 4.95 48.16 -30.96
CA SER A 99 6.19 48.71 -31.51
C SER A 99 5.91 49.20 -32.92
N GLY A 100 6.01 50.52 -33.15
CA GLY A 100 5.83 51.08 -34.48
C GLY A 100 5.30 52.51 -34.56
N THR A 101 5.69 53.40 -33.65
CA THR A 101 5.68 54.83 -33.98
C THR A 101 6.90 55.11 -34.86
N SER A 102 6.68 55.38 -36.16
CA SER A 102 7.61 56.15 -37.00
C SER A 102 6.99 56.48 -38.37
N ARG A 103 6.71 57.79 -38.51
CA ARG A 103 6.66 58.61 -39.74
C ARG A 103 5.64 58.28 -40.82
N GLU A 104 4.56 59.04 -40.76
CA GLU A 104 3.81 59.56 -41.90
C GLU A 104 4.73 60.44 -42.79
N PRO A 105 4.81 60.22 -44.12
CA PRO A 105 5.32 61.22 -45.04
C PRO A 105 4.16 62.10 -45.54
N GLU A 106 4.33 63.40 -45.33
CA GLU A 106 3.48 64.51 -45.77
C GLU A 106 3.28 64.53 -47.31
N PRO A 107 2.09 64.93 -47.81
CA PRO A 107 1.75 64.89 -49.24
C PRO A 107 2.46 65.95 -50.11
N PRO A 108 2.48 65.77 -51.44
CA PRO A 108 3.20 66.65 -52.36
C PRO A 108 2.57 68.04 -52.43
N HIS A 109 3.41 69.06 -52.24
CA HIS A 109 3.07 70.44 -52.55
C HIS A 109 3.51 70.75 -53.99
N LEU A 110 2.51 70.86 -54.87
CA LEU A 110 2.45 71.48 -56.21
C LEU A 110 3.67 71.38 -57.14
#